data_AF-A0A952XM05-F1
#
_entry.id   AF-A0A952XM05-F1
#
_cell.length_a   1.000
_cell.length_b   1.000
_cell.length_c   1.000
_cell.angle_alpha   90.00
_cell.angle_beta   90.00
_cell.angle_gamma   90.00
#
_symmetry.space_group_name_H-M   'P 1'
#
loop_
_entity.id
_entity.type
_entity.pdbx_description
1 polymer ?
#
loop_
_entity_poly.entity_id
_entity_poly.type
_entity_poly.pdbx_seq_one_letter_code
_entity_poly.pdbx_strand_id
1 'polypeptide(L)'
;MTSSQAGGQRHILAGSSLSLWEITGIVREALPEYAGKLPRRQMPGWFAFILKHFNKPLRDAAPFLGIRRCSESSSGTALIGHPLRPLRDTIVETVQSLRARRQIPLVNADDAASRKGLQKTRHG
;
A
#
# COMPACT_ATOMS: atom_id res chain seq x y z
N MET A 1 29.87 -3.33 -11.06
CA MET A 1 29.85 -2.79 -9.68
C MET A 1 31.27 -2.41 -9.32
N THR A 2 31.64 -1.15 -9.53
CA THR A 2 33.03 -0.69 -9.55
C THR A 2 33.10 0.74 -8.98
N SER A 3 32.81 0.87 -7.68
CA SER A 3 33.11 2.10 -6.92
C SER A 3 33.91 1.72 -5.69
N SER A 4 35.08 2.35 -5.54
CA SER A 4 36.01 2.15 -4.41
C SER A 4 35.44 2.59 -3.07
N GLN A 5 34.34 3.35 -3.07
CA GLN A 5 33.69 3.91 -1.88
C GLN A 5 32.67 2.94 -1.22
N ALA A 6 32.44 1.76 -1.81
CA ALA A 6 31.46 0.77 -1.32
C ALA A 6 32.03 -0.23 -0.28
N GLY A 7 33.32 -0.16 0.03
CA GLY A 7 33.97 -1.06 0.99
C GLY A 7 33.60 -0.74 2.44
N GLY A 8 32.97 -1.69 3.15
CA GLY A 8 32.79 -1.64 4.60
C GLY A 8 31.56 -0.88 5.13
N GLN A 9 30.70 -0.34 4.26
CA GLN A 9 29.48 0.38 4.67
C GLN A 9 28.20 -0.34 4.23
N ARG A 10 27.17 -0.33 5.10
CA ARG A 10 25.82 -0.83 4.79
C ARG A 10 24.97 0.33 4.31
N HIS A 11 24.83 0.48 3.00
CA HIS A 11 23.99 1.53 2.41
C HIS A 11 22.54 1.05 2.31
N ILE A 12 21.59 1.87 2.81
CA ILE A 12 20.17 1.63 2.61
C ILE A 12 19.79 2.15 1.22
N LEU A 13 19.36 1.23 0.36
CA LEU A 13 18.72 1.57 -0.91
C LEU A 13 17.21 1.59 -0.68
N ALA A 14 16.67 2.78 -0.45
CA ALA A 14 15.23 3.00 -0.35
C ALA A 14 14.78 3.99 -1.43
N GLY A 15 13.50 3.97 -1.81
CA GLY A 15 12.90 5.07 -2.55
C GLY A 15 12.19 6.05 -1.60
N SER A 16 11.39 6.95 -2.17
CA SER A 16 10.44 7.76 -1.41
C SER A 16 9.55 6.87 -0.54
N SER A 17 9.38 7.20 0.74
CA SER A 17 8.51 6.44 1.64
C SER A 17 7.06 6.91 1.51
N LEU A 18 6.16 6.04 1.06
CA LEU A 18 4.72 6.30 1.03
C LEU A 18 4.02 5.63 2.22
N SER A 19 3.06 6.34 2.81
CA SER A 19 2.11 5.77 3.74
C SER A 19 1.17 4.79 3.03
N LEU A 20 0.63 3.82 3.78
CA LEU A 20 -0.39 2.92 3.25
C LEU A 20 -1.62 3.69 2.72
N TRP A 21 -1.92 4.85 3.31
CA TRP A 21 -3.00 5.72 2.86
C TRP A 21 -2.73 6.32 1.47
N GLU A 22 -1.53 6.84 1.24
CA GLU A 22 -1.13 7.35 -0.08
C GLU A 22 -1.15 6.25 -1.14
N ILE A 23 -0.71 5.03 -0.79
CA ILE A 23 -0.83 3.86 -1.67
C ILE A 23 -2.29 3.61 -2.04
N THR A 24 -3.24 3.67 -1.09
CA THR A 24 -4.66 3.50 -1.43
C THR A 24 -5.20 4.58 -2.36
N GLY A 25 -4.68 5.80 -2.30
CA GLY A 25 -4.99 6.87 -3.25
C GLY A 25 -4.54 6.51 -4.67
N ILE A 26 -3.28 6.10 -4.80
CA ILE A 26 -2.71 5.67 -6.10
C ILE A 26 -3.48 4.48 -6.68
N VAL A 27 -3.82 3.49 -5.84
CA VAL A 27 -4.60 2.30 -6.28
C VAL A 27 -6.01 2.71 -6.71
N ARG A 28 -6.65 3.66 -6.02
CA ARG A 28 -7.99 4.15 -6.35
C ARG A 28 -8.03 4.84 -7.71
N GLU A 29 -6.99 5.61 -8.03
CA GLU A 29 -6.82 6.24 -9.34
C GLU A 29 -6.58 5.20 -10.45
N ALA A 30 -5.74 4.19 -10.15
CA ALA A 30 -5.37 3.16 -11.13
C ALA A 30 -6.48 2.14 -11.40
N LEU A 31 -7.30 1.82 -10.40
CA LEU A 31 -8.37 0.82 -10.44
C LEU A 31 -9.66 1.38 -9.79
N PRO A 32 -10.38 2.29 -10.46
CA PRO A 32 -11.59 2.91 -9.92
C PRO A 32 -12.70 1.88 -9.60
N GLU A 33 -12.73 0.73 -10.28
CA GLU A 33 -13.68 -0.34 -10.02
C GLU A 33 -13.50 -0.97 -8.63
N TYR A 34 -12.28 -0.91 -8.06
CA TYR A 34 -11.97 -1.41 -6.71
C TYR A 34 -12.09 -0.34 -5.63
N ALA A 35 -12.36 0.92 -6.00
CA ALA A 35 -12.43 2.05 -5.07
C ALA A 35 -13.39 1.79 -3.89
N GLY A 36 -14.46 1.03 -4.11
CA GLY A 36 -15.42 0.68 -3.06
C GLY A 36 -14.90 -0.36 -2.06
N LYS A 37 -13.95 -1.24 -2.44
CA LYS A 37 -13.35 -2.26 -1.55
C LYS A 37 -12.17 -1.70 -0.75
N LEU A 38 -11.60 -0.56 -1.17
CA LEU A 38 -10.54 0.12 -0.45
C LEU A 38 -11.06 0.84 0.81
N PRO A 39 -10.27 0.90 1.90
CA PRO A 39 -10.64 1.65 3.09
C PRO A 39 -10.85 3.13 2.73
N ARG A 40 -11.97 3.68 3.22
CA ARG A 40 -12.38 5.07 2.94
C ARG A 40 -12.03 6.03 4.07
N ARG A 41 -11.60 5.52 5.22
CA ARG A 41 -11.19 6.32 6.37
C ARG A 41 -9.94 5.72 6.99
N GLN A 42 -9.05 6.59 7.45
CA GLN A 42 -7.93 6.16 8.27
C GLN A 42 -8.48 5.58 9.56
N MET A 43 -8.04 4.37 9.86
CA MET A 43 -8.45 3.66 11.05
C MET A 43 -7.71 4.24 12.27
N PRO A 44 -8.40 4.56 13.37
CA PRO A 44 -7.73 5.01 14.59
C PRO A 44 -6.75 3.95 15.12
N GLY A 45 -5.63 4.38 15.68
CA GLY A 45 -4.59 3.46 16.20
C GLY A 45 -5.11 2.46 17.24
N TRP A 46 -6.08 2.86 18.07
CA TRP A 46 -6.70 1.97 19.07
C TRP A 46 -7.42 0.77 18.44
N PHE A 47 -7.92 0.92 17.21
CA PHE A 47 -8.68 -0.12 16.51
C PHE A 47 -7.78 -1.29 16.07
N ALA A 48 -6.48 -1.04 15.87
CA ALA A 48 -5.50 -2.10 15.62
C ALA A 48 -5.40 -3.08 16.80
N PHE A 49 -5.53 -2.58 18.04
CA PHE A 49 -5.55 -3.41 19.24
C PHE A 49 -6.81 -4.27 19.37
N ILE A 50 -7.92 -3.87 18.72
CA ILE A 50 -9.12 -4.69 18.66
C ILE A 50 -8.95 -5.78 17.61
N LEU A 51 -8.50 -5.42 16.41
CA LEU A 51 -8.31 -6.34 15.27
C LEU A 51 -7.29 -7.47 15.53
N LYS A 52 -6.26 -7.24 16.37
CA LYS A 52 -5.26 -8.27 16.71
C LYS A 52 -5.85 -9.55 17.33
N HIS A 53 -7.03 -9.44 17.95
CA HIS A 53 -7.70 -10.58 18.58
C HIS A 53 -8.49 -11.41 17.55
N PHE A 54 -8.95 -10.79 16.47
CA PHE A 54 -9.78 -11.44 15.46
C PHE A 54 -8.99 -12.05 14.31
N ASN A 55 -7.77 -11.57 14.05
CA ASN A 55 -7.01 -12.03 12.90
C ASN A 55 -5.51 -12.16 13.20
N LYS A 56 -5.00 -13.40 13.07
CA LYS A 56 -3.63 -13.79 13.45
C LYS A 56 -2.54 -13.02 12.68
N PRO A 57 -2.59 -12.90 11.34
CA PRO A 57 -1.63 -12.06 10.60
C PRO A 57 -1.70 -10.55 10.95
N LEU A 58 -2.86 -10.04 11.36
CA LEU A 58 -2.99 -8.66 11.83
C LEU A 58 -2.31 -8.44 13.19
N ARG A 59 -2.19 -9.48 14.03
CA ARG A 59 -1.50 -9.40 15.32
C ARG A 59 -0.01 -9.11 15.16
N ASP A 60 0.63 -9.75 14.18
CA ASP A 60 2.05 -9.57 13.91
C ASP A 60 2.34 -8.23 13.23
N ALA A 61 1.38 -7.74 12.43
CA ALA A 61 1.45 -6.43 11.78
C ALA A 61 1.09 -5.26 12.71
N ALA A 62 0.31 -5.51 13.77
CA ALA A 62 -0.18 -4.49 14.70
C ALA A 62 0.90 -3.54 15.27
N PRO A 63 2.06 -4.00 15.76
CA PRO A 63 3.09 -3.09 16.29
C PRO A 63 3.70 -2.16 15.23
N PHE A 64 3.50 -2.46 13.94
CA PHE A 64 3.98 -1.61 12.84
C PHE A 64 2.94 -0.59 12.37
N LEU A 65 1.68 -0.70 12.81
CA LEU A 65 0.63 0.24 12.47
C LEU A 65 0.83 1.56 13.22
N GLY A 66 0.83 2.68 12.49
CA GLY A 66 1.03 4.02 13.05
C GLY A 66 2.48 4.52 13.03
N ILE A 67 3.46 3.66 12.70
CA ILE A 67 4.86 4.07 12.56
C ILE A 67 5.12 4.53 11.13
N ARG A 68 5.39 5.82 10.93
CA ARG A 68 5.87 6.34 9.64
C ARG A 68 7.37 6.11 9.54
N ARG A 69 7.79 5.07 8.83
CA ARG A 69 9.20 4.87 8.50
C ARG A 69 9.56 5.79 7.34
N CYS A 70 10.15 6.93 7.66
CA CYS A 70 10.79 7.80 6.68
C CYS A 70 12.20 7.24 6.44
N SER A 71 12.38 6.52 5.34
CA SER A 71 13.70 6.10 4.89
C SER A 71 14.27 7.17 3.97
N GLU A 72 15.38 7.78 4.38
CA GLU A 72 16.12 8.71 3.53
C GLU A 72 17.07 7.92 2.62
N SER A 73 16.93 8.11 1.30
CA SER A 73 17.59 7.31 0.27
C SER A 73 18.84 7.94 -0.33
N SER A 74 19.23 9.10 0.20
CA SER A 74 20.27 9.96 -0.36
C SER A 74 21.57 9.19 -0.65
N SER A 75 21.99 8.33 0.28
CA SER A 75 23.27 7.61 0.16
C SER A 75 23.26 6.41 -0.79
N GLY A 76 22.11 5.74 -0.98
CA GLY A 76 22.02 4.52 -1.80
C GLY A 76 21.90 4.81 -3.30
N THR A 77 21.09 5.83 -3.65
CA THR A 77 20.89 6.24 -5.04
C THR A 77 22.15 6.88 -5.65
N ALA A 78 22.89 7.63 -4.83
CA ALA A 78 24.18 8.22 -5.21
C ALA A 78 25.26 7.16 -5.50
N LEU A 79 25.18 5.98 -4.84
CA LEU A 79 26.17 4.92 -5.00
C LEU A 79 25.99 4.07 -6.28
N ILE A 80 24.76 3.96 -6.78
CA ILE A 80 24.40 3.04 -7.88
C ILE A 80 24.42 3.76 -9.24
N GLY A 81 24.38 5.09 -9.26
CA GLY A 81 24.50 5.89 -10.48
C GLY A 81 23.28 5.85 -11.41
N HIS A 82 22.19 5.19 -11.02
CA HIS A 82 20.93 5.15 -11.76
C HIS A 82 19.77 5.63 -10.88
N PRO A 83 18.85 6.46 -11.41
CA PRO A 83 17.66 6.87 -10.68
C PRO A 83 16.74 5.66 -10.45
N LEU A 84 16.18 5.55 -9.24
CA LEU A 84 15.16 4.56 -8.95
C LEU A 84 13.87 4.89 -9.71
N ARG A 85 13.14 3.86 -10.13
CA ARG A 85 11.85 4.03 -10.80
C ARG A 85 10.88 4.76 -9.87
N PRO A 86 10.07 5.73 -10.39
CA PRO A 86 9.08 6.42 -9.58
C PRO A 86 8.14 5.43 -8.89
N LEU A 87 7.96 5.60 -7.57
CA LEU A 87 7.21 4.64 -6.77
C LEU A 87 5.74 4.52 -7.20
N ARG A 88 5.15 5.63 -7.66
CA ARG A 88 3.77 5.65 -8.19
C ARG A 88 3.60 4.68 -9.36
N ASP A 89 4.48 4.74 -10.35
CA ASP A 89 4.41 3.91 -11.55
C ASP A 89 4.59 2.43 -11.21
N THR A 90 5.54 2.12 -10.32
CA THR A 90 5.77 0.76 -9.83
C THR A 90 4.54 0.19 -9.12
N ILE A 91 3.84 0.99 -8.30
CA ILE A 91 2.60 0.57 -7.63
C ILE A 91 1.51 0.29 -8.65
N VAL A 92 1.32 1.17 -9.63
CA VAL A 92 0.30 1.01 -10.68
C VAL A 92 0.53 -0.27 -11.47
N GLU A 93 1.76 -0.52 -11.94
CA GLU A 93 2.11 -1.74 -12.67
C GLU A 93 1.92 -3.00 -11.82
N THR A 94 2.31 -2.95 -10.54
CA THR A 94 2.14 -4.08 -9.61
C THR A 94 0.66 -4.44 -9.48
N VAL A 95 -0.18 -3.44 -9.29
CA VAL A 95 -1.63 -3.60 -9.14
C VAL A 95 -2.25 -4.16 -10.43
N GLN A 96 -1.84 -3.66 -11.59
CA GLN A 96 -2.27 -4.20 -12.89
C GLN A 96 -1.83 -5.65 -13.09
N SER A 97 -0.60 -6.00 -12.73
CA SER A 97 -0.06 -7.37 -12.78
C SER A 97 -0.85 -8.32 -11.87
N LEU A 98 -1.16 -7.90 -10.64
CA LEU A 98 -1.98 -8.69 -9.71
C LEU A 98 -3.39 -8.92 -10.23
N ARG A 99 -4.01 -7.91 -10.86
CA ARG A 99 -5.30 -8.04 -11.55
C ARG A 99 -5.22 -9.03 -12.70
N ALA A 100 -4.20 -8.92 -13.56
CA ALA A 100 -4.00 -9.82 -14.68
C ALA A 100 -3.82 -11.29 -14.23
N ARG A 101 -3.14 -11.50 -13.10
CA ARG A 101 -2.94 -12.81 -12.46
C ARG A 101 -4.12 -13.31 -11.63
N ARG A 102 -5.23 -12.55 -11.57
CA ARG A 102 -6.44 -12.84 -10.76
C ARG A 102 -6.13 -13.06 -9.27
N GLN A 103 -5.07 -12.44 -8.75
CA GLN A 103 -4.69 -12.52 -7.34
C GLN A 103 -5.48 -11.53 -6.47
N ILE A 104 -6.26 -10.66 -7.09
CA ILE A 104 -7.21 -9.75 -6.42
C ILE A 104 -8.62 -10.19 -6.84
N PRO A 105 -9.56 -10.35 -5.90
CA PRO A 105 -10.91 -10.84 -6.20
C PRO A 105 -11.64 -9.87 -7.13
N LEU A 106 -12.00 -10.34 -8.32
CA LEU A 106 -12.75 -9.55 -9.30
C LEU A 106 -13.99 -8.95 -8.64
N VAL A 107 -14.23 -7.65 -8.86
CA VAL A 107 -15.52 -7.06 -8.49
C VAL A 107 -16.55 -7.65 -9.44
N ASN A 108 -17.29 -8.65 -8.97
CA ASN A 108 -18.48 -9.13 -9.69
C ASN A 108 -19.51 -8.00 -9.70
N ALA A 109 -20.22 -7.82 -10.82
CA ALA A 109 -21.24 -6.79 -10.97
C ALA A 109 -22.30 -6.84 -9.85
N ASP A 110 -22.52 -8.02 -9.26
CA ASP A 110 -23.47 -8.26 -8.17
C ASP A 110 -23.04 -7.61 -6.83
N ASP A 111 -21.73 -7.48 -6.57
CA ASP A 111 -21.18 -6.84 -5.36
C ASP A 111 -21.47 -5.33 -5.34
N ALA A 112 -21.52 -4.70 -6.52
CA ALA A 112 -21.79 -3.27 -6.66
C ALA A 112 -23.28 -2.96 -6.43
N ALA A 113 -24.18 -3.86 -6.84
CA ALA A 113 -25.61 -3.75 -6.60
C ALA A 113 -25.98 -3.92 -5.12
N SER A 114 -25.34 -4.88 -4.43
CA SER A 114 -25.58 -5.17 -3.01
C SER A 114 -25.25 -3.98 -2.09
N ARG A 115 -24.23 -3.18 -2.45
CA ARG A 115 -23.87 -1.95 -1.71
C ARG A 115 -24.82 -0.77 -1.95
N LYS A 116 -25.44 -0.66 -3.14
CA LYS A 116 -26.50 0.34 -3.38
C LYS A 116 -27.76 0.04 -2.56
N GLY A 117 -28.07 -1.25 -2.35
CA GLY A 117 -29.18 -1.67 -1.48
C GLY A 117 -28.98 -1.29 -0.01
N LEU A 118 -27.76 -1.47 0.52
CA LEU A 118 -27.46 -1.20 1.93
C LEU A 118 -27.35 0.30 2.29
N GLN A 119 -27.07 1.16 1.31
CA GLN A 119 -27.04 2.62 1.49
C GLN A 119 -28.45 3.24 1.52
N LYS A 120 -29.47 2.55 0.98
CA LYS A 120 -30.84 3.08 0.87
C LYS A 120 -31.70 2.90 2.14
N THR A 121 -31.23 2.15 3.15
CA THR A 121 -32.00 1.82 4.36
C THR A 121 -31.63 2.60 5.62
N ARG A 122 -30.78 3.65 5.53
CA ARG A 122 -30.30 4.40 6.71
C ARG A 122 -30.80 5.84 6.85
N HIS A 123 -31.79 6.25 6.05
CA HIS A 123 -32.53 7.50 6.29
C HIS A 123 -34.04 7.21 6.25
N GLY A 124 -34.57 6.91 7.42
CA GLY A 124 -35.98 6.87 7.79
C GLY A 124 -36.09 7.26 9.25
#